data_AF-A0A6H9KY19-F1
#
_entry.id   AF-A0A6H9KY19-F1
#
_cell.length_a   1.000
_cell.length_b   1.000
_cell.length_c   1.000
_cell.angle_alpha   90.00
_cell.angle_beta   90.00
_cell.angle_gamma   90.00
#
_symmetry.space_group_name_H-M   'P 1'
#
loop_
_entity.id
_entity.type
_entity.pdbx_description
1 polymer ?
#
loop_
_entity_poly.entity_id
_entity_poly.type
_entity_poly.pdbx_seq_one_letter_code
_entity_poly.pdbx_strand_id
1 'polypeptide(L)'
;MQLNAQAQKKQNDVVFNFFLAMMYTAAITVLLYYLYDGLSFYLTPFIERAHHEDYRNLRPAGFRGHGLGILGTAMILLLFLYSARKRFRVFQKFGRVSRWLNIHIFFGIMGPLFIILHSTFKVNGLISVSFWSMIAVALSGVLGRYLYLKIPHNILGRQLSYDELNQKKMILNRHLKKKYHIPEKLLSQIEQITERRDMETRSTLAVIFYLIKEDLTRRSRLRKLIEEYSAELSLESDDLQYFIKIILLKAKMDSETFFWKRIHSLFHYWHVIHKPFAYIMLLIMVVHVVVAVMMGYTWL
;
A
#
# COMPACT_ATOMS: atom_id res chain seq x y z
N MET A 1 -21.07 27.31 5.61
CA MET A 1 -20.05 26.67 6.47
C MET A 1 -19.55 25.31 5.96
N GLN A 2 -20.42 24.37 5.56
CA GLN A 2 -19.98 23.03 5.08
C GLN A 2 -19.13 23.06 3.79
N LEU A 3 -19.42 23.96 2.84
CA LEU A 3 -18.64 24.13 1.61
C LEU A 3 -17.20 24.64 1.87
N ASN A 4 -17.03 25.60 2.78
CA ASN A 4 -15.70 26.12 3.16
C ASN A 4 -14.87 25.06 3.87
N ALA A 5 -15.49 24.25 4.74
CA ALA A 5 -14.82 23.13 5.40
C ALA A 5 -14.39 22.03 4.41
N GLN A 6 -15.17 21.79 3.35
CA GLN A 6 -14.81 20.85 2.27
C GLN A 6 -13.69 21.38 1.38
N ALA A 7 -13.70 22.67 1.03
CA ALA A 7 -12.66 23.32 0.24
C ALA A 7 -11.31 23.34 0.97
N GLN A 8 -11.31 23.76 2.24
CA GLN A 8 -10.09 23.80 3.06
C GLN A 8 -9.54 22.40 3.34
N LYS A 9 -10.42 21.40 3.45
CA LYS A 9 -10.01 19.99 3.52
C LYS A 9 -9.32 19.53 2.23
N LYS A 10 -9.92 19.83 1.07
CA LYS A 10 -9.36 19.46 -0.24
C LYS A 10 -7.97 20.09 -0.41
N GLN A 11 -7.81 21.36 -0.05
CA GLN A 11 -6.53 22.07 -0.07
C GLN A 11 -5.48 21.40 0.84
N ASN A 12 -5.83 21.09 2.09
CA ASN A 12 -4.92 20.43 3.02
C ASN A 12 -4.49 19.03 2.57
N ASP A 13 -5.35 18.32 1.83
CA ASP A 13 -5.01 17.02 1.27
C ASP A 13 -4.13 17.15 0.01
N VAL A 14 -4.30 18.21 -0.79
CA VAL A 14 -3.38 18.54 -1.91
C VAL A 14 -1.98 18.85 -1.40
N VAL A 15 -1.85 19.72 -0.39
CA VAL A 15 -0.55 20.08 0.21
C VAL A 15 0.14 18.84 0.77
N PHE A 16 -0.59 17.99 1.50
CA PHE A 16 -0.03 16.75 2.03
C PHE A 16 0.40 15.78 0.92
N ASN A 17 -0.39 15.63 -0.14
CA ASN A 17 -0.04 14.76 -1.26
C ASN A 17 1.19 15.29 -2.02
N PHE A 18 1.31 16.60 -2.18
CA PHE A 18 2.50 17.24 -2.76
C PHE A 18 3.74 17.01 -1.89
N PHE A 19 3.62 17.22 -0.57
CA PHE A 19 4.69 16.91 0.39
C PHE A 19 5.12 15.43 0.31
N LEU A 20 4.16 14.51 0.30
CA LEU A 20 4.45 13.08 0.18
C LEU A 20 5.12 12.74 -1.15
N ALA A 21 4.66 13.34 -2.25
CA ALA A 21 5.28 13.17 -3.57
C ALA A 21 6.73 13.66 -3.55
N MET A 22 7.00 14.82 -2.97
CA MET A 22 8.36 15.35 -2.81
C MET A 22 9.25 14.41 -1.98
N MET A 23 8.73 13.83 -0.88
CA MET A 23 9.46 12.83 -0.11
C MET A 23 9.81 11.59 -0.93
N TYR A 24 8.86 11.05 -1.70
CA TYR A 24 9.10 9.92 -2.60
C TYR A 24 10.12 10.27 -3.68
N THR A 25 9.96 11.41 -4.36
CA THR A 25 10.91 11.86 -5.38
C THR A 25 12.31 12.00 -4.81
N ALA A 26 12.47 12.70 -3.68
CA ALA A 26 13.77 12.87 -3.04
C ALA A 26 14.41 11.51 -2.66
N ALA A 27 13.64 10.63 -2.01
CA ALA A 27 14.17 9.33 -1.58
C ALA A 27 14.49 8.41 -2.76
N ILE A 28 13.69 8.43 -3.83
CA ILE A 28 13.97 7.70 -5.07
C ILE A 28 15.20 8.28 -5.77
N THR A 29 15.35 9.60 -5.85
CA THR A 29 16.54 10.24 -6.43
C THR A 29 17.80 9.82 -5.67
N VAL A 30 17.77 9.85 -4.33
CA VAL A 30 18.90 9.37 -3.52
C VAL A 30 19.16 7.89 -3.78
N LEU A 31 18.13 7.04 -3.79
CA LEU A 31 18.26 5.61 -4.06
C LEU A 31 18.89 5.35 -5.44
N LEU A 32 18.40 6.02 -6.48
CA LEU A 32 18.90 5.90 -7.85
C LEU A 32 20.33 6.42 -7.99
N TYR A 33 20.67 7.51 -7.30
CA TYR A 33 22.04 8.02 -7.24
C TYR A 33 23.00 6.97 -6.68
N TYR A 34 22.69 6.37 -5.52
CA TYR A 34 23.54 5.31 -4.94
C TYR A 34 23.59 4.04 -5.80
N LEU A 35 22.48 3.67 -6.46
CA LEU A 35 22.46 2.53 -7.38
C LEU A 35 23.32 2.78 -8.62
N TYR A 36 23.29 4.00 -9.17
CA TYR A 36 24.08 4.38 -10.34
C TYR A 36 25.57 4.49 -10.00
N ASP A 37 25.91 5.20 -8.92
CA ASP A 37 27.28 5.37 -8.42
C ASP A 37 27.92 4.03 -8.04
N GLY A 38 27.17 3.15 -7.36
CA GLY A 38 27.65 1.83 -6.95
C GLY A 38 27.39 0.71 -7.96
N LEU A 39 26.95 0.99 -9.19
CA LEU A 39 26.44 -0.04 -10.11
C LEU A 39 27.49 -1.12 -10.41
N SER A 40 28.72 -0.71 -10.73
CA SER A 40 29.87 -1.59 -10.97
C SER A 40 30.12 -2.49 -9.76
N PHE A 41 30.12 -1.91 -8.57
CA PHE A 41 30.32 -2.62 -7.31
C PHE A 41 29.22 -3.64 -7.02
N TYR A 42 27.95 -3.26 -7.17
CA TYR A 42 26.81 -4.13 -6.87
C TYR A 42 26.68 -5.30 -7.87
N LEU A 43 27.09 -5.11 -9.14
CA LEU A 43 27.11 -6.15 -10.16
C LEU A 43 28.31 -7.10 -10.04
N THR A 44 29.41 -6.66 -9.41
CA THR A 44 30.59 -7.50 -9.20
C THR A 44 30.25 -8.72 -8.32
N PRO A 45 30.73 -9.94 -8.64
CA PRO A 45 30.52 -11.12 -7.79
C PRO A 45 31.01 -10.94 -6.35
N PHE A 46 30.34 -11.55 -5.37
CA PHE A 46 30.61 -11.33 -3.94
C PHE A 46 32.06 -11.56 -3.52
N ILE A 47 32.75 -12.51 -4.15
CA ILE A 47 34.14 -12.88 -3.84
C ILE A 47 35.10 -11.79 -4.36
N GLU A 48 34.83 -11.25 -5.54
CA GLU A 48 35.69 -10.27 -6.23
C GLU A 48 35.52 -8.84 -5.68
N ARG A 49 34.38 -8.55 -5.02
CA ARG A 49 34.09 -7.22 -4.46
C ARG A 49 35.16 -6.72 -3.50
N ALA A 50 35.90 -7.58 -2.82
CA ALA A 50 36.98 -7.14 -1.92
C ALA A 50 38.12 -6.41 -2.66
N HIS A 51 38.27 -6.66 -3.97
CA HIS A 51 39.27 -6.04 -4.84
C HIS A 51 38.72 -4.83 -5.60
N HIS A 52 37.41 -4.58 -5.54
CA HIS A 52 36.80 -3.43 -6.22
C HIS A 52 37.20 -2.13 -5.53
N GLU A 53 37.47 -1.09 -6.31
CA GLU A 53 37.97 0.22 -5.82
C GLU A 53 37.02 0.83 -4.76
N ASP A 54 35.71 0.78 -5.02
CA ASP A 54 34.68 1.31 -4.11
C ASP A 54 34.38 0.44 -2.88
N TYR A 55 35.01 -0.74 -2.71
CA TYR A 55 34.72 -1.65 -1.61
C TYR A 55 34.84 -0.97 -0.24
N ARG A 56 35.87 -0.15 -0.05
CA ARG A 56 36.12 0.53 1.23
C ARG A 56 35.00 1.50 1.61
N ASN A 57 34.33 2.09 0.62
CA ASN A 57 33.26 3.08 0.83
C ASN A 57 31.87 2.44 0.91
N LEU A 58 31.58 1.48 0.03
CA LEU A 58 30.23 0.90 -0.13
C LEU A 58 29.97 -0.34 0.73
N ARG A 59 31.01 -0.99 1.27
CA ARG A 59 30.81 -2.09 2.24
C ARG A 59 29.96 -1.63 3.44
N PRO A 60 29.28 -2.52 4.17
CA PRO A 60 28.41 -2.13 5.28
C PRO A 60 29.08 -1.26 6.36
N ALA A 61 30.39 -1.46 6.58
CA ALA A 61 31.23 -0.68 7.50
C ALA A 61 31.98 0.50 6.85
N GLY A 62 31.80 0.72 5.55
CA GLY A 62 32.37 1.85 4.81
C GLY A 62 31.54 3.11 5.03
N PHE A 63 32.11 4.29 4.76
CA PHE A 63 31.45 5.57 5.04
C PHE A 63 30.06 5.70 4.39
N ARG A 64 29.95 5.34 3.10
CA ARG A 64 28.69 5.41 2.35
C ARG A 64 27.75 4.28 2.76
N GLY A 65 28.26 3.05 2.82
CA GLY A 65 27.47 1.87 3.21
C GLY A 65 26.88 2.02 4.61
N HIS A 66 27.67 2.45 5.59
CA HIS A 66 27.22 2.67 6.96
C HIS A 66 26.19 3.80 7.06
N GLY A 67 26.36 4.89 6.30
CA GLY A 67 25.38 5.96 6.18
C GLY A 67 24.02 5.49 5.67
N LEU A 68 23.98 4.58 4.69
CA LEU A 68 22.74 3.94 4.22
C LEU A 68 22.09 3.09 5.32
N GLY A 69 22.90 2.42 6.14
CA GLY A 69 22.45 1.64 7.30
C GLY A 69 21.80 2.53 8.36
N ILE A 70 22.42 3.67 8.68
CA ILE A 70 21.87 4.67 9.61
C ILE A 70 20.55 5.24 9.07
N LEU A 71 20.55 5.66 7.80
CA LEU A 71 19.35 6.22 7.17
C LEU A 71 18.20 5.20 7.17
N GLY A 72 18.46 3.97 6.73
CA GLY A 72 17.47 2.89 6.72
C GLY A 72 16.96 2.54 8.13
N THR A 73 17.86 2.45 9.11
CA THR A 73 17.50 2.20 10.52
C THR A 73 16.64 3.32 11.08
N ALA A 74 17.00 4.59 10.82
CA ALA A 74 16.19 5.74 11.23
C ALA A 74 14.79 5.68 10.62
N MET A 75 14.66 5.34 9.35
CA MET A 75 13.36 5.15 8.69
C MET A 75 12.54 4.02 9.34
N ILE A 76 13.16 2.88 9.66
CA ILE A 76 12.48 1.79 10.37
C ILE A 76 12.03 2.22 11.76
N LEU A 77 12.87 2.92 12.53
CA LEU A 77 12.48 3.44 13.84
C LEU A 77 11.29 4.41 13.71
N LEU A 78 11.28 5.25 12.67
CA LEU A 78 10.19 6.17 12.40
C LEU A 78 8.86 5.47 12.08
N LEU A 79 8.85 4.21 11.65
CA LEU A 79 7.62 3.42 11.50
C LEU A 79 6.84 3.28 12.79
N PHE A 80 7.55 3.18 13.92
CA PHE A 80 6.94 2.97 15.22
C PHE A 80 6.26 4.22 15.76
N LEU A 81 6.53 5.42 15.20
CA LEU A 81 5.76 6.63 15.52
C LEU A 81 4.27 6.47 15.17
N TYR A 82 3.94 5.73 14.11
CA TYR A 82 2.54 5.43 13.80
C TYR A 82 1.88 4.60 14.91
N SER A 83 2.56 3.55 15.37
CA SER A 83 2.11 2.70 16.48
C SER A 83 1.99 3.50 17.78
N ALA A 84 2.97 4.35 18.08
CA ALA A 84 2.96 5.26 19.22
C ALA A 84 1.77 6.23 19.14
N ARG A 85 1.53 6.86 17.98
CA ARG A 85 0.40 7.77 17.76
C ARG A 85 -0.95 7.11 18.00
N LYS A 86 -1.09 5.84 17.64
CA LYS A 86 -2.35 5.09 17.86
C LYS A 86 -2.58 4.77 19.34
N ARG A 87 -1.51 4.56 20.11
CA ARG A 87 -1.56 4.10 21.51
C ARG A 87 -1.61 5.25 22.52
N PHE A 88 -0.90 6.34 22.29
CA PHE A 88 -0.76 7.45 23.24
C PHE A 88 -1.74 8.59 22.93
N ARG A 89 -2.57 8.95 23.91
CA ARG A 89 -3.62 9.99 23.78
C ARG A 89 -3.06 11.36 23.36
N VAL A 90 -1.85 11.71 23.79
CA VAL A 90 -1.19 12.98 23.45
C VAL A 90 -0.97 13.11 21.94
N PHE A 91 -0.57 12.03 21.29
CA PHE A 91 -0.28 12.00 19.85
C PHE A 91 -1.54 11.86 18.99
N GLN A 92 -2.69 11.51 19.56
CA GLN A 92 -3.94 11.36 18.80
C GLN A 92 -4.43 12.67 18.19
N LYS A 93 -4.08 13.82 18.79
CA LYS A 93 -4.40 15.17 18.30
C LYS A 93 -3.60 15.57 17.05
N PHE A 94 -2.48 14.90 16.78
CA PHE A 94 -1.60 15.25 15.67
C PHE A 94 -2.07 14.61 14.36
N GLY A 95 -2.80 15.36 13.54
CA GLY A 95 -3.11 15.01 12.16
C GLY A 95 -4.01 13.78 11.95
N ARG A 96 -4.45 13.56 10.71
CA ARG A 96 -5.37 12.45 10.37
C ARG A 96 -4.66 11.11 10.35
N VAL A 97 -5.32 10.04 10.82
CA VAL A 97 -4.77 8.67 10.83
C VAL A 97 -4.31 8.23 9.44
N SER A 98 -5.07 8.57 8.40
CA SER A 98 -4.70 8.28 7.00
C SER A 98 -3.35 8.87 6.58
N ARG A 99 -2.99 10.07 7.04
CA ARG A 99 -1.70 10.71 6.71
C ARG A 99 -0.53 9.98 7.36
N TRP A 100 -0.68 9.59 8.62
CA TRP A 100 0.32 8.78 9.31
C TRP A 100 0.49 7.40 8.68
N LEU A 101 -0.60 6.80 8.19
CA LEU A 101 -0.53 5.54 7.45
C LEU A 101 0.27 5.72 6.15
N ASN A 102 0.08 6.82 5.42
CA ASN A 102 0.85 7.09 4.21
C ASN A 102 2.35 7.30 4.52
N ILE A 103 2.68 8.02 5.60
CA ILE A 103 4.09 8.18 6.06
C ILE A 103 4.68 6.83 6.51
N HIS A 104 3.92 6.00 7.22
CA HIS A 104 4.33 4.66 7.61
C HIS A 104 4.62 3.78 6.38
N ILE A 105 3.78 3.85 5.34
CA ILE A 105 4.02 3.11 4.09
C ILE A 105 5.29 3.62 3.39
N PHE A 106 5.51 4.95 3.35
CA PHE A 106 6.72 5.52 2.79
C PHE A 106 7.99 4.97 3.46
N PHE A 107 8.07 5.07 4.79
CA PHE A 107 9.22 4.53 5.53
C PHE A 107 9.33 3.01 5.41
N GLY A 108 8.21 2.31 5.29
CA GLY A 108 8.15 0.84 5.25
C GLY A 108 8.59 0.26 3.91
N ILE A 109 8.60 1.09 2.86
CA ILE A 109 9.13 0.75 1.54
C ILE A 109 10.58 1.24 1.42
N MET A 110 10.83 2.52 1.69
CA MET A 110 12.14 3.13 1.46
C MET A 110 13.20 2.66 2.46
N GLY A 111 12.84 2.46 3.74
CA GLY A 111 13.77 1.97 4.76
C GLY A 111 14.42 0.63 4.39
N PRO A 112 13.64 -0.42 4.07
CA PRO A 112 14.18 -1.68 3.57
C PRO A 112 15.03 -1.54 2.31
N LEU A 113 14.67 -0.66 1.35
CA LEU A 113 15.47 -0.44 0.15
C LEU A 113 16.87 0.10 0.48
N PHE A 114 16.99 1.06 1.41
CA PHE A 114 18.29 1.55 1.86
C PHE A 114 19.08 0.47 2.63
N ILE A 115 18.41 -0.37 3.42
CA ILE A 115 19.07 -1.47 4.14
C ILE A 115 19.57 -2.55 3.18
N ILE A 116 18.87 -2.81 2.07
CA ILE A 116 19.34 -3.72 1.01
C ILE A 116 20.65 -3.21 0.40
N LEU A 117 20.76 -1.90 0.12
CA LEU A 117 21.99 -1.31 -0.38
C LEU A 117 23.10 -1.33 0.68
N HIS A 118 22.78 -1.04 1.94
CA HIS A 118 23.71 -1.14 3.08
C HIS A 118 24.29 -2.55 3.24
N SER A 119 23.46 -3.60 3.11
CA SER A 119 23.92 -4.99 3.21
C SER A 119 24.78 -5.41 2.02
N THR A 120 24.89 -4.59 0.98
CA THR A 120 25.53 -4.91 -0.30
C THR A 120 24.97 -6.19 -0.92
N PHE A 121 23.70 -6.52 -0.69
CA PHE A 121 23.12 -7.80 -1.10
C PHE A 121 23.80 -9.04 -0.50
N LYS A 122 24.69 -8.88 0.49
CA LYS A 122 25.39 -9.99 1.15
C LYS A 122 24.58 -10.45 2.35
N VAL A 123 23.89 -11.57 2.20
CA VAL A 123 22.90 -12.07 3.17
C VAL A 123 23.35 -13.43 3.70
N ASN A 124 24.26 -13.43 4.68
CA ASN A 124 24.84 -14.66 5.25
C ASN A 124 24.64 -14.75 6.79
N GLY A 125 24.66 -15.99 7.30
CA GLY A 125 24.64 -16.28 8.74
C GLY A 125 23.35 -15.82 9.45
N LEU A 126 23.48 -15.43 10.72
CA LEU A 126 22.35 -14.96 11.54
C LEU A 126 21.70 -13.66 10.99
N ILE A 127 22.45 -12.87 10.23
CA ILE A 127 21.96 -11.63 9.59
C ILE A 127 20.91 -11.96 8.52
N SER A 128 20.99 -13.14 7.88
CA SER A 128 20.01 -13.59 6.88
C SER A 128 18.60 -13.66 7.43
N VAL A 129 18.43 -14.10 8.68
CA VAL A 129 17.12 -14.18 9.33
C VAL A 129 16.52 -12.79 9.49
N SER A 130 17.31 -11.81 9.94
CA SER A 130 16.87 -10.42 10.06
C SER A 130 16.48 -9.83 8.71
N PHE A 131 17.32 -10.05 7.70
CA PHE A 131 17.11 -9.52 6.36
C PHE A 131 15.81 -10.06 5.74
N TRP A 132 15.61 -11.38 5.74
CA TRP A 132 14.40 -11.97 5.18
C TRP A 132 13.15 -11.65 6.01
N SER A 133 13.28 -11.51 7.33
CA SER A 133 12.18 -11.04 8.18
C SER A 133 11.76 -9.62 7.80
N MET A 134 12.71 -8.71 7.58
CA MET A 134 12.44 -7.34 7.11
C MET A 134 11.71 -7.35 5.76
N ILE A 135 12.18 -8.13 4.79
CA ILE A 135 11.52 -8.25 3.47
C ILE A 135 10.10 -8.81 3.62
N ALA A 136 9.91 -9.87 4.41
CA ALA A 136 8.59 -10.45 4.65
C ALA A 136 7.62 -9.45 5.31
N VAL A 137 8.10 -8.68 6.30
CA VAL A 137 7.31 -7.62 6.95
C VAL A 137 6.96 -6.51 5.97
N ALA A 138 7.91 -6.05 5.15
CA ALA A 138 7.68 -5.01 4.14
C ALA A 138 6.64 -5.46 3.09
N LEU A 139 6.81 -6.65 2.52
CA LEU A 139 5.87 -7.23 1.55
C LEU A 139 4.48 -7.46 2.15
N SER A 140 4.42 -7.99 3.38
CA SER A 140 3.14 -8.14 4.09
C SER A 140 2.49 -6.78 4.36
N GLY A 141 3.27 -5.72 4.58
CA GLY A 141 2.77 -4.35 4.70
C GLY A 141 2.08 -3.84 3.43
N VAL A 142 2.65 -4.13 2.26
CA VAL A 142 2.03 -3.84 0.96
C VAL A 142 0.69 -4.57 0.81
N LEU A 143 0.64 -5.86 1.17
CA LEU A 143 -0.60 -6.63 1.19
C LEU A 143 -1.63 -6.02 2.17
N GLY A 144 -1.18 -5.59 3.35
CA GLY A 144 -2.01 -4.91 4.34
C GLY A 144 -2.63 -3.62 3.80
N ARG A 145 -1.86 -2.81 3.06
CA ARG A 145 -2.36 -1.62 2.38
C ARG A 145 -3.38 -1.99 1.30
N TYR A 146 -3.12 -3.02 0.52
CA TYR A 146 -4.07 -3.49 -0.49
C TYR A 146 -5.41 -3.88 0.16
N LEU A 147 -5.40 -4.66 1.25
CA LEU A 147 -6.60 -5.02 2.01
C LEU A 147 -7.30 -3.79 2.61
N TYR A 148 -6.55 -2.82 3.15
CA TYR A 148 -7.11 -1.58 3.69
C TYR A 148 -7.86 -0.76 2.63
N LEU A 149 -7.37 -0.70 1.40
CA LEU A 149 -8.01 0.03 0.29
C LEU A 149 -9.34 -0.59 -0.16
N LYS A 150 -9.57 -1.87 0.19
CA LYS A 150 -10.82 -2.58 -0.08
C LYS A 150 -11.88 -2.39 1.01
N ILE A 151 -11.48 -1.91 2.18
CA ILE A 151 -12.43 -1.53 3.22
C ILE A 151 -13.01 -0.17 2.82
N PRO A 152 -14.33 -0.05 2.63
CA PRO A 152 -14.90 1.19 2.15
C PRO A 152 -14.94 2.23 3.27
N HIS A 153 -14.50 3.44 2.94
CA HIS A 153 -14.46 4.58 3.85
C HIS A 153 -15.33 5.71 3.30
N ASN A 154 -15.91 6.51 4.19
CA ASN A 154 -16.62 7.72 3.82
C ASN A 154 -15.63 8.84 3.44
N ILE A 155 -16.16 9.98 2.98
CA ILE A 155 -15.35 11.15 2.63
C ILE A 155 -14.51 11.65 3.81
N LEU A 156 -14.94 11.44 5.06
CA LEU A 156 -14.23 11.81 6.28
C LEU A 156 -13.12 10.82 6.67
N GLY A 157 -12.97 9.71 5.94
CA GLY A 157 -12.00 8.65 6.24
C GLY A 157 -12.45 7.73 7.37
N ARG A 158 -13.72 7.78 7.77
CA ARG A 158 -14.34 6.81 8.67
C ARG A 158 -14.80 5.62 7.85
N GLN A 159 -14.46 4.41 8.30
CA GLN A 159 -14.96 3.16 7.73
C GLN A 159 -16.49 3.14 7.71
N LEU A 160 -17.08 2.85 6.55
CA LEU A 160 -18.53 2.70 6.40
C LEU A 160 -18.98 1.44 7.13
N SER A 161 -20.20 1.41 7.66
CA SER A 161 -20.83 0.16 8.06
C SER A 161 -21.35 -0.61 6.84
N TYR A 162 -21.63 -1.91 7.02
CA TYR A 162 -22.26 -2.73 5.99
C TYR A 162 -23.61 -2.12 5.55
N ASP A 163 -24.41 -1.65 6.50
CA ASP A 163 -25.73 -1.04 6.23
C ASP A 163 -25.59 0.30 5.49
N GLU A 164 -24.63 1.15 5.89
CA GLU A 164 -24.36 2.41 5.20
C GLU A 164 -23.91 2.18 3.74
N LEU A 165 -23.11 1.14 3.49
CA LEU A 165 -22.69 0.76 2.14
C LEU A 165 -23.88 0.28 1.30
N ASN A 166 -24.74 -0.57 1.87
CA ASN A 166 -25.94 -1.06 1.20
C ASN A 166 -26.94 0.07 0.90
N GLN A 167 -27.14 1.01 1.83
CA GLN A 167 -27.97 2.19 1.60
C GLN A 167 -27.45 3.03 0.44
N LYS A 168 -26.13 3.26 0.36
CA LYS A 168 -25.52 3.96 -0.77
C LYS A 168 -25.72 3.23 -2.10
N LYS A 169 -25.59 1.90 -2.12
CA LYS A 169 -25.88 1.08 -3.30
C LYS A 169 -27.34 1.21 -3.74
N MET A 170 -28.29 1.14 -2.80
CA MET A 170 -29.72 1.29 -3.11
C MET A 170 -30.04 2.67 -3.73
N ILE A 171 -29.47 3.74 -3.16
CA ILE A 171 -29.64 5.11 -3.70
C ILE A 171 -29.05 5.19 -5.13
N LEU A 172 -27.87 4.61 -5.34
CA LEU A 172 -27.21 4.60 -6.64
C LEU A 172 -28.03 3.82 -7.68
N ASN A 173 -28.52 2.64 -7.32
CA ASN A 173 -29.36 1.82 -8.19
C ASN A 173 -30.65 2.55 -8.58
N ARG A 174 -31.30 3.23 -7.64
CA ARG A 174 -32.49 4.03 -7.93
C ARG A 174 -32.20 5.19 -8.88
N HIS A 175 -31.08 5.89 -8.67
CA HIS A 175 -30.64 6.95 -9.56
C HIS A 175 -30.34 6.44 -10.98
N LEU A 176 -29.66 5.29 -11.07
CA LEU A 176 -29.35 4.63 -12.33
C LEU A 176 -30.61 4.21 -13.10
N LYS A 177 -31.56 3.54 -12.45
CA LYS A 177 -32.84 3.15 -13.06
C LYS A 177 -33.65 4.37 -13.52
N LYS A 178 -33.72 5.43 -12.71
CA LYS A 178 -34.52 6.63 -13.02
C LYS A 178 -33.92 7.49 -14.12
N LYS A 179 -32.60 7.69 -14.12
CA LYS A 179 -31.92 8.61 -15.06
C LYS A 179 -31.64 7.94 -16.42
N TYR A 180 -31.20 6.68 -16.39
CA TYR A 180 -30.66 6.00 -17.58
C TYR A 180 -31.56 4.87 -18.10
N HIS A 181 -32.72 4.63 -17.48
CA HIS A 181 -33.66 3.56 -17.86
C HIS A 181 -32.96 2.21 -18.09
N ILE A 182 -31.98 1.88 -17.24
CA ILE A 182 -31.11 0.72 -17.44
C ILE A 182 -31.94 -0.57 -17.53
N PRO A 183 -31.76 -1.40 -18.58
CA PRO A 183 -32.38 -2.71 -18.67
C PRO A 183 -32.02 -3.58 -17.47
N GLU A 184 -33.00 -4.28 -16.89
CA GLU A 184 -32.76 -5.19 -15.75
C GLU A 184 -31.73 -6.30 -16.11
N LYS A 185 -31.65 -6.66 -17.39
CA LYS A 185 -30.64 -7.57 -17.94
C LYS A 185 -29.21 -7.05 -17.77
N LEU A 186 -28.97 -5.76 -18.03
CA LEU A 186 -27.65 -5.16 -17.84
C LEU A 186 -27.27 -5.12 -16.35
N LEU A 187 -28.21 -4.77 -15.47
CA LEU A 187 -27.97 -4.78 -14.03
C LEU A 187 -27.62 -6.18 -13.50
N SER A 188 -28.35 -7.21 -13.93
CA SER A 188 -28.08 -8.60 -13.54
C SER A 188 -26.75 -9.12 -14.10
N GLN A 189 -26.36 -8.74 -15.32
CA GLN A 189 -25.04 -9.07 -15.88
C GLN A 189 -23.90 -8.40 -15.10
N ILE A 190 -24.06 -7.14 -14.68
CA ILE A 190 -23.08 -6.44 -13.83
C ILE A 190 -22.94 -7.14 -12.48
N GLU A 191 -24.06 -7.56 -11.88
CA GLU A 191 -24.07 -8.31 -10.62
C GLU A 191 -23.40 -9.67 -10.78
N GLN A 192 -23.66 -10.42 -11.86
CA GLN A 192 -22.99 -11.69 -12.14
C GLN A 192 -21.48 -11.56 -12.33
N ILE A 193 -21.01 -10.47 -12.95
CA ILE A 193 -19.57 -10.18 -13.08
C ILE A 193 -18.93 -9.96 -11.71
N THR A 194 -19.70 -9.43 -10.76
CA THR A 194 -19.17 -8.94 -9.48
C THR A 194 -19.37 -9.91 -8.32
N GLU A 195 -20.47 -10.66 -8.31
CA GLU A 195 -20.86 -11.62 -7.29
C GLU A 195 -20.46 -13.05 -7.70
N ARG A 196 -19.20 -13.40 -7.48
CA ARG A 196 -18.71 -14.76 -7.70
C ARG A 196 -18.96 -15.65 -6.47
N ARG A 197 -20.18 -16.20 -6.38
CA ARG A 197 -20.61 -17.07 -5.25
C ARG A 197 -19.73 -18.30 -5.05
N ASP A 198 -19.07 -18.79 -6.09
CA ASP A 198 -18.09 -19.89 -6.02
C ASP A 198 -16.81 -19.55 -5.20
N MET A 199 -16.57 -18.27 -4.92
CA MET A 199 -15.41 -17.82 -4.13
C MET A 199 -15.66 -17.89 -2.61
N GLU A 200 -16.89 -18.09 -2.14
CA GLU A 200 -17.17 -18.14 -0.70
C GLU A 200 -16.44 -19.29 0.00
N THR A 201 -16.33 -20.44 -0.67
CA THR A 201 -15.76 -21.70 -0.13
C THR A 201 -14.27 -21.90 -0.44
N ARG A 202 -13.66 -21.00 -1.22
CA ARG A 202 -12.25 -21.15 -1.66
C ARG A 202 -11.25 -20.79 -0.57
N SER A 203 -9.99 -21.21 -0.76
CA SER A 203 -8.88 -20.87 0.13
C SER A 203 -8.60 -19.36 0.15
N THR A 204 -8.01 -18.87 1.24
CA THR A 204 -7.70 -17.44 1.42
C THR A 204 -6.80 -16.88 0.33
N LEU A 205 -5.78 -17.64 -0.11
CA LEU A 205 -4.89 -17.22 -1.19
C LEU A 205 -5.65 -17.09 -2.52
N ALA A 206 -6.53 -18.04 -2.83
CA ALA A 206 -7.35 -17.97 -4.04
C ALA A 206 -8.23 -16.71 -4.05
N VAL A 207 -8.78 -16.32 -2.90
CA VAL A 207 -9.55 -15.06 -2.80
C VAL A 207 -8.67 -13.83 -3.02
N ILE A 208 -7.46 -13.78 -2.45
CA ILE A 208 -6.53 -12.65 -2.67
C ILE A 208 -6.17 -12.52 -4.16
N PHE A 209 -5.77 -13.61 -4.80
CA PHE A 209 -5.45 -13.62 -6.23
C PHE A 209 -6.65 -13.24 -7.09
N TYR A 210 -7.84 -13.73 -6.75
CA TYR A 210 -9.07 -13.35 -7.41
C TYR A 210 -9.35 -11.85 -7.28
N LEU A 211 -9.26 -11.27 -6.07
CA LEU A 211 -9.49 -9.84 -5.86
C LEU A 211 -8.53 -8.97 -6.69
N ILE A 212 -7.27 -9.39 -6.83
CA ILE A 212 -6.26 -8.70 -7.63
C ILE A 212 -6.62 -8.79 -9.12
N LYS A 213 -6.91 -10.00 -9.61
CA LYS A 213 -7.33 -10.22 -11.00
C LYS A 213 -8.61 -9.47 -11.33
N GLU A 214 -9.57 -9.45 -10.41
CA GLU A 214 -10.83 -8.73 -10.52
C GLU A 214 -10.58 -7.24 -10.70
N ASP A 215 -9.77 -6.62 -9.84
CA ASP A 215 -9.46 -5.19 -9.97
C ASP A 215 -8.78 -4.83 -11.30
N LEU A 216 -7.88 -5.68 -11.80
CA LEU A 216 -7.16 -5.45 -13.06
C LEU A 216 -8.05 -5.61 -14.29
N THR A 217 -8.98 -6.57 -14.26
CA THR A 217 -9.81 -6.95 -15.42
C THR A 217 -11.23 -6.36 -15.41
N ARG A 218 -11.71 -5.85 -14.27
CA ARG A 218 -13.08 -5.30 -14.12
C ARG A 218 -13.32 -4.14 -15.08
N ARG A 219 -12.35 -3.23 -15.19
CA ARG A 219 -12.49 -2.02 -16.03
C ARG A 219 -12.69 -2.38 -17.51
N SER A 220 -11.92 -3.32 -18.04
CA SER A 220 -12.04 -3.73 -19.44
C SER A 220 -13.30 -4.54 -19.69
N ARG A 221 -13.66 -5.48 -18.80
CA ARG A 221 -14.89 -6.28 -18.93
C ARG A 221 -16.15 -5.42 -18.90
N LEU A 222 -16.25 -4.50 -17.94
CA LEU A 222 -17.42 -3.62 -17.84
C LEU A 222 -17.48 -2.61 -18.97
N ARG A 223 -16.33 -2.11 -19.45
CA ARG A 223 -16.30 -1.22 -20.62
C ARG A 223 -16.84 -1.91 -21.87
N LYS A 224 -16.38 -3.14 -22.16
CA LYS A 224 -16.90 -3.94 -23.28
C LYS A 224 -18.41 -4.17 -23.16
N LEU A 225 -18.86 -4.58 -21.98
CA LEU A 225 -20.29 -4.79 -21.72
C LEU A 225 -21.11 -3.51 -21.95
N ILE A 226 -20.64 -2.36 -21.47
CA ILE A 226 -21.37 -1.09 -21.65
C ILE A 226 -21.34 -0.63 -23.11
N GLU A 227 -20.24 -0.87 -23.84
CA GLU A 227 -20.14 -0.58 -25.27
C GLU A 227 -21.15 -1.42 -26.07
N GLU A 228 -21.39 -2.69 -25.71
CA GLU A 228 -22.43 -3.55 -26.32
C GLU A 228 -23.85 -3.00 -26.13
N TYR A 229 -24.15 -2.41 -24.97
CA TYR A 229 -25.45 -1.81 -24.67
C TYR A 229 -25.55 -0.31 -25.04
N SER A 230 -24.49 0.29 -25.57
CA SER A 230 -24.45 1.74 -25.83
C SER A 230 -25.51 2.20 -26.83
N ALA A 231 -25.75 1.40 -27.88
CA ALA A 231 -26.77 1.65 -28.88
C ALA A 231 -28.20 1.52 -28.32
N GLU A 232 -28.43 0.56 -27.43
CA GLU A 232 -29.74 0.34 -26.78
C GLU A 232 -30.06 1.45 -25.75
N LEU A 233 -29.03 1.98 -25.09
CA LEU A 233 -29.16 3.03 -24.08
C LEU A 233 -29.27 4.45 -24.68
N SER A 234 -29.13 4.61 -26.01
CA SER A 234 -29.19 5.91 -26.70
C SER A 234 -28.34 7.02 -26.06
N LEU A 235 -27.16 6.66 -25.55
CA LEU A 235 -26.29 7.60 -24.82
C LEU A 235 -25.42 8.43 -25.77
N GLU A 236 -25.41 9.75 -25.57
CA GLU A 236 -24.40 10.63 -26.18
C GLU A 236 -22.99 10.31 -25.66
N SER A 237 -21.95 10.67 -26.44
CA SER A 237 -20.55 10.33 -26.18
C SER A 237 -20.05 10.75 -24.80
N ASP A 238 -20.46 11.94 -24.34
CA ASP A 238 -20.07 12.50 -23.03
C ASP A 238 -20.82 11.83 -21.87
N ASP A 239 -22.08 11.48 -22.07
CA ASP A 239 -22.89 10.76 -21.09
C ASP A 239 -22.42 9.31 -20.93
N LEU A 240 -21.88 8.69 -21.98
CA LEU A 240 -21.33 7.34 -21.94
C LEU A 240 -20.12 7.24 -20.99
N GLN A 241 -19.19 8.20 -21.02
CA GLN A 241 -18.03 8.19 -20.13
C GLN A 241 -18.45 8.36 -18.67
N TYR A 242 -19.40 9.25 -18.41
CA TYR A 242 -19.97 9.42 -17.08
C TYR A 242 -20.70 8.16 -16.62
N PHE A 243 -21.48 7.53 -17.49
CA PHE A 243 -22.18 6.29 -17.21
C PHE A 243 -21.21 5.15 -16.86
N ILE A 244 -20.16 4.94 -17.66
CA ILE A 244 -19.10 3.96 -17.38
C ILE A 244 -18.50 4.20 -15.99
N LYS A 245 -18.18 5.45 -15.65
CA LYS A 245 -17.63 5.80 -14.34
C LYS A 245 -18.57 5.43 -13.20
N ILE A 246 -19.87 5.66 -13.35
CA ILE A 246 -20.87 5.31 -12.34
C ILE A 246 -21.05 3.78 -12.22
N ILE A 247 -21.06 3.04 -13.34
CA ILE A 247 -21.16 1.58 -13.31
C ILE A 247 -19.91 0.94 -12.70
N LEU A 248 -18.72 1.47 -12.98
CA LEU A 248 -17.48 1.04 -12.31
C LEU A 248 -17.53 1.29 -10.80
N LEU A 249 -18.11 2.41 -10.38
CA LEU A 249 -18.33 2.69 -8.95
C LEU A 249 -19.31 1.70 -8.32
N LYS A 250 -20.43 1.40 -8.98
CA LYS A 250 -21.39 0.37 -8.53
C LYS A 250 -20.72 -0.98 -8.38
N ALA A 251 -20.07 -1.47 -9.43
CA ALA A 251 -19.40 -2.77 -9.43
C ALA A 251 -18.29 -2.86 -8.37
N LYS A 252 -17.59 -1.76 -8.09
CA LYS A 252 -16.66 -1.71 -6.95
C LYS A 252 -17.39 -1.93 -5.62
N MET A 253 -18.48 -1.19 -5.38
CA MET A 253 -19.26 -1.29 -4.13
C MET A 253 -19.91 -2.68 -3.98
N ASP A 254 -20.37 -3.28 -5.06
CA ASP A 254 -20.91 -4.63 -5.08
C ASP A 254 -19.84 -5.65 -4.67
N SER A 255 -18.63 -5.55 -5.22
CA SER A 255 -17.50 -6.40 -4.84
C SER A 255 -17.11 -6.22 -3.36
N GLU A 256 -17.07 -4.99 -2.87
CA GLU A 256 -16.79 -4.68 -1.46
C GLU A 256 -17.86 -5.23 -0.51
N THR A 257 -19.13 -5.21 -0.93
CA THR A 257 -20.25 -5.77 -0.17
C THR A 257 -20.16 -7.29 -0.12
N PHE A 258 -19.90 -7.93 -1.27
CA PHE A 258 -19.81 -9.38 -1.38
C PHE A 258 -18.66 -9.94 -0.56
N PHE A 259 -17.46 -9.36 -0.68
CA PHE A 259 -16.28 -9.81 0.06
C PHE A 259 -16.15 -9.22 1.47
N TRP A 260 -17.17 -8.52 1.97
CA TRP A 260 -17.12 -7.78 3.23
C TRP A 260 -16.51 -8.59 4.38
N LYS A 261 -17.14 -9.71 4.74
CA LYS A 261 -16.71 -10.57 5.87
C LYS A 261 -15.29 -11.11 5.65
N ARG A 262 -14.98 -11.52 4.42
CA ARG A 262 -13.68 -12.09 4.08
C ARG A 262 -12.58 -11.05 4.23
N ILE A 263 -12.76 -9.85 3.68
CA ILE A 263 -11.75 -8.78 3.72
C ILE A 263 -11.49 -8.34 5.15
N HIS A 264 -12.53 -8.22 5.98
CA HIS A 264 -12.37 -7.90 7.40
C HIS A 264 -11.63 -9.01 8.16
N SER A 265 -11.94 -10.28 7.88
CA SER A 265 -11.22 -11.42 8.45
C SER A 265 -9.75 -11.45 8.03
N LEU A 266 -9.46 -11.28 6.73
CA LEU A 266 -8.09 -11.20 6.21
C LEU A 266 -7.32 -10.04 6.83
N PHE A 267 -7.96 -8.88 6.97
CA PHE A 267 -7.34 -7.72 7.60
C PHE A 267 -7.09 -7.93 9.09
N HIS A 268 -7.97 -8.67 9.79
CA HIS A 268 -7.74 -9.08 11.17
C HIS A 268 -6.51 -10.00 11.29
N TYR A 269 -6.47 -11.11 10.53
CA TYR A 269 -5.35 -12.04 10.53
C TYR A 269 -4.03 -11.38 10.10
N TRP A 270 -4.09 -10.49 9.11
CA TRP A 270 -2.94 -9.69 8.70
C TRP A 270 -2.35 -8.92 9.89
N HIS A 271 -3.16 -8.25 10.70
CA HIS A 271 -2.65 -7.54 11.88
C HIS A 271 -2.06 -8.49 12.94
N VAL A 272 -2.65 -9.69 13.10
CA VAL A 272 -2.17 -10.71 14.04
C VAL A 272 -0.78 -11.19 13.64
N ILE A 273 -0.49 -11.33 12.35
CA ILE A 273 0.80 -11.80 11.85
C ILE A 273 1.80 -10.64 11.69
N HIS A 274 1.39 -9.54 11.09
CA HIS A 274 2.29 -8.43 10.74
C HIS A 274 2.93 -7.77 11.98
N LYS A 275 2.15 -7.55 13.05
CA LYS A 275 2.68 -6.83 14.24
C LYS A 275 3.75 -7.61 14.99
N PRO A 276 3.58 -8.90 15.36
CA PRO A 276 4.64 -9.67 16.03
C PRO A 276 5.93 -9.71 15.21
N PHE A 277 5.82 -9.97 13.90
CA PHE A 277 6.99 -9.99 13.02
C PHE A 277 7.69 -8.64 12.95
N ALA A 278 6.95 -7.53 12.92
CA ALA A 278 7.54 -6.19 12.98
C ALA A 278 8.30 -5.94 14.30
N TYR A 279 7.80 -6.42 15.44
CA TYR A 279 8.50 -6.31 16.74
C TYR A 279 9.73 -7.21 16.81
N ILE A 280 9.67 -8.44 16.30
CA ILE A 280 10.83 -9.35 16.22
C ILE A 280 11.91 -8.73 15.33
N MET A 281 11.54 -8.21 14.16
CA MET A 281 12.45 -7.52 13.27
C MET A 281 13.10 -6.30 13.96
N LEU A 282 12.32 -5.50 14.70
CA LEU A 282 12.86 -4.38 15.48
C LEU A 282 13.87 -4.87 16.53
N LEU A 283 13.54 -5.92 17.28
CA LEU A 283 14.44 -6.48 18.29
C LEU A 283 15.77 -6.92 17.66
N ILE A 284 15.72 -7.68 16.56
CA ILE A 284 16.92 -8.16 15.87
C ILE A 284 17.73 -6.98 15.30
N MET A 285 17.06 -5.97 14.73
CA MET A 285 17.71 -4.75 14.25
C MET A 285 18.44 -4.00 15.39
N VAL A 286 17.82 -3.85 16.56
CA VAL A 286 18.46 -3.23 17.73
C VAL A 286 19.68 -4.02 18.16
N VAL A 287 19.57 -5.35 18.27
CA VAL A 287 20.71 -6.22 18.59
C VAL A 287 21.83 -6.05 17.55
N HIS A 288 21.50 -6.03 16.26
CA HIS A 288 22.47 -5.83 15.19
C HIS A 288 23.21 -4.50 15.32
N VAL A 289 22.50 -3.39 15.56
CA VAL A 289 23.10 -2.05 15.73
C VAL A 289 23.98 -2.01 16.98
N VAL A 290 23.51 -2.55 18.11
CA VAL A 290 24.28 -2.59 19.37
C VAL A 290 25.57 -3.39 19.19
N VAL A 291 25.50 -4.58 18.60
CA VAL A 291 26.69 -5.41 18.33
C VAL A 291 27.65 -4.70 17.39
N ALA A 292 27.14 -4.05 16.33
CA ALA A 292 27.99 -3.29 15.41
C ALA A 292 28.75 -2.16 16.13
N VAL A 293 28.06 -1.38 16.97
CA VAL A 293 28.68 -0.31 17.76
C VAL A 293 29.68 -0.87 18.77
N MET A 294 29.34 -1.95 19.49
CA MET A 294 30.25 -2.60 20.44
C MET A 294 31.52 -3.15 19.78
N MET A 295 31.42 -3.61 18.54
CA MET A 295 32.55 -4.07 17.73
C MET A 295 33.37 -2.92 17.12
N GLY A 296 33.04 -1.66 17.43
CA GLY A 296 33.77 -0.49 16.97
C GLY A 296 33.38 0.01 15.57
N TYR A 297 32.28 -0.48 14.99
CA TYR A 297 31.76 0.04 13.72
C TYR A 297 30.92 1.30 13.97
N THR A 298 31.58 2.43 14.18
CA THR A 298 30.97 3.77 14.25
C THR A 298 31.11 4.51 12.92
N TRP A 299 30.21 5.46 12.65
CA TRP A 299 30.21 6.23 11.40
C TRP A 299 31.36 7.25 11.31
N LEU A 300 31.86 7.67 12.49
CA LEU A 300 32.99 8.57 12.71
C LEU A 300 33.95 7.92 13.70
#